data_AF-A0A5P2H355-F1
#
_entry.id   AF-A0A5P2H355-F1
#
_cell.length_a   1.000
_cell.length_b   1.000
_cell.length_c   1.000
_cell.angle_alpha   90.00
_cell.angle_beta   90.00
_cell.angle_gamma   90.00
#
_symmetry.space_group_name_H-M   'P 1'
#
loop_
_entity.id
_entity.type
_entity.pdbx_description
1 polymer ?
#
loop_
_entity_poly.entity_id
_entity_poly.type
_entity_poly.pdbx_seq_one_letter_code
_entity_poly.pdbx_strand_id
1 'polypeptide(L)'
;MTGDPLKLFGRHLTWLRKQRGWSQEALSLESGLARSYLSGIERGTRNVALYNICTLADTLGVPPPEMLDFSKHTDETDSDEPRSPFDPESSPAVQATLRYMAALDDSEQDVVAAVARALAKKNARRPAEDN
;
A
#
# COMPACT_ATOMS: atom_id res chain seq x y z
N MET A 1 5.89 -22.49 8.75
CA MET A 1 5.99 -21.12 8.20
C MET A 1 6.05 -21.23 6.70
N THR A 2 4.98 -20.89 6.00
CA THR A 2 4.80 -21.19 4.55
C THR A 2 4.96 -19.95 3.67
N GLY A 3 5.66 -18.90 4.16
CA GLY A 3 5.91 -17.66 3.42
C GLY A 3 7.24 -17.01 3.83
N ASP A 4 7.73 -16.09 2.98
CA ASP A 4 8.95 -15.31 3.24
C ASP A 4 8.77 -14.44 4.51
N PRO A 5 9.57 -14.67 5.58
CA PRO A 5 9.42 -13.94 6.84
C PRO A 5 9.61 -12.44 6.69
N LEU A 6 10.41 -11.97 5.73
CA LEU A 6 10.60 -10.53 5.48
C LEU A 6 9.32 -9.89 4.95
N LYS A 7 8.63 -10.57 4.04
CA LYS A 7 7.34 -10.10 3.51
C LYS A 7 6.24 -10.13 4.57
N LEU A 8 6.22 -11.18 5.41
CA LEU A 8 5.27 -11.27 6.51
C LEU A 8 5.47 -10.14 7.52
N PHE A 9 6.71 -9.92 7.95
CA PHE A 9 7.07 -8.81 8.83
C PHE A 9 6.73 -7.45 8.20
N GLY A 10 7.07 -7.25 6.92
CA GLY A 10 6.79 -6.01 6.20
C GLY A 10 5.30 -5.67 6.10
N ARG A 11 4.45 -6.68 5.85
CA ARG A 11 2.98 -6.53 5.86
C ARG A 11 2.47 -6.17 7.25
N HIS A 12 2.96 -6.84 8.29
CA HIS A 12 2.57 -6.55 9.67
C HIS A 12 2.99 -5.14 10.11
N LEU A 13 4.20 -4.70 9.78
CA LEU A 13 4.65 -3.32 10.03
C LEU A 13 3.75 -2.31 9.31
N THR A 14 3.38 -2.59 8.07
CA THR A 14 2.45 -1.73 7.30
C THR A 14 1.09 -1.65 7.99
N TRP A 15 0.57 -2.77 8.50
CA TRP A 15 -0.68 -2.82 9.23
C TRP A 15 -0.61 -1.99 10.52
N LEU A 16 0.40 -2.20 11.37
CA LEU A 16 0.61 -1.42 12.60
C LEU A 16 0.70 0.10 12.33
N ARG A 17 1.46 0.48 11.30
CA ARG A 17 1.57 1.89 10.90
C ARG A 17 0.23 2.48 10.47
N LYS A 18 -0.57 1.72 9.70
CA LYS A 18 -1.90 2.16 9.25
C LYS A 18 -2.91 2.26 10.40
N GLN A 19 -2.84 1.39 11.42
CA GLN A 19 -3.67 1.51 12.61
C GLN A 19 -3.46 2.85 13.35
N ARG A 20 -2.26 3.45 13.22
CA ARG A 20 -1.97 4.80 13.70
C ARG A 20 -2.33 5.92 12.74
N GLY A 21 -2.82 5.61 11.54
CA GLY A 21 -3.10 6.60 10.49
C GLY A 21 -1.84 7.25 9.91
N TRP A 22 -0.68 6.62 10.04
CA TRP A 22 0.60 7.23 9.65
C TRP A 22 1.02 6.88 8.22
N SER A 23 1.64 7.84 7.53
CA SER A 23 2.37 7.62 6.28
C SER A 23 3.77 7.04 6.57
N GLN A 24 4.47 6.56 5.53
CA GLN A 24 5.87 6.14 5.67
C GLN A 24 6.77 7.32 6.09
N GLU A 25 6.49 8.51 5.59
CA GLU A 25 7.14 9.76 5.98
C GLU A 25 6.94 10.05 7.48
N ALA A 26 5.71 9.89 7.99
CA ALA A 26 5.43 10.10 9.40
C ALA A 26 6.20 9.09 10.28
N LEU A 27 6.15 7.80 9.95
CA LEU A 27 6.90 6.79 10.69
C LEU A 27 8.42 7.02 10.60
N SER A 28 8.92 7.47 9.45
CA SER A 28 10.34 7.83 9.26
C SER A 28 10.76 8.96 10.18
N LEU A 29 9.95 10.01 10.27
CA LEU A 29 10.21 11.17 11.12
C LEU A 29 10.24 10.77 12.60
N GLU A 30 9.24 10.02 13.05
CA GLU A 30 9.10 9.64 14.47
C GLU A 30 10.13 8.59 14.91
N SER A 31 10.47 7.63 14.05
CA SER A 31 11.44 6.57 14.39
C SER A 31 12.91 6.96 14.16
N GLY A 32 13.16 8.05 13.44
CA GLY A 32 14.50 8.43 12.96
C GLY A 32 15.08 7.49 11.89
N LEU A 33 14.33 6.49 11.43
CA LEU A 33 14.75 5.59 10.36
C LEU A 33 14.50 6.23 9.00
N ALA A 34 15.44 6.06 8.06
CA ALA A 34 15.28 6.59 6.70
C ALA A 34 14.03 6.00 6.02
N ARG A 35 13.22 6.86 5.39
CA ARG A 35 12.00 6.45 4.67
C ARG A 35 12.25 5.34 3.63
N SER A 36 13.35 5.42 2.88
CA SER A 36 13.72 4.38 1.89
C SER A 36 14.03 3.02 2.54
N TYR A 37 14.58 3.03 3.75
CA TYR A 37 14.81 1.83 4.54
C TYR A 37 13.50 1.22 5.04
N LEU A 38 12.59 2.05 5.61
CA LEU A 38 11.24 1.62 6.01
C LEU A 38 10.46 1.03 4.83
N SER A 39 10.52 1.70 3.67
CA SER A 39 9.90 1.25 2.44
C SER A 39 10.44 -0.12 1.98
N GLY A 40 11.75 -0.35 2.16
CA GLY A 40 12.37 -1.65 1.89
C GLY A 40 11.96 -2.74 2.88
N ILE A 41 11.76 -2.40 4.15
CA ILE A 41 11.26 -3.34 5.18
C ILE A 41 9.80 -3.72 4.87
N GLU A 42 8.93 -2.75 4.60
CA GLU A 42 7.51 -2.99 4.32
C GLU A 42 7.28 -3.87 3.09
N ARG A 43 8.16 -3.77 2.07
CA ARG A 43 8.14 -4.64 0.89
C ARG A 43 8.82 -6.01 1.11
N GLY A 44 9.46 -6.22 2.25
CA GLY A 44 10.25 -7.44 2.52
C GLY A 44 11.57 -7.52 1.73
N THR A 45 12.08 -6.42 1.19
CA THR A 45 13.36 -6.39 0.45
C THR A 45 14.56 -6.02 1.34
N ARG A 46 14.32 -5.79 2.63
CA ARG A 46 15.35 -5.48 3.63
C ARG A 46 15.12 -6.33 4.88
N ASN A 47 16.20 -6.93 5.38
CA ASN A 47 16.21 -7.54 6.70
C ASN A 47 16.41 -6.45 7.76
N VAL A 48 15.49 -6.37 8.73
CA VAL A 48 15.55 -5.38 9.81
C VAL A 48 16.36 -5.93 10.98
N ALA A 49 17.27 -5.11 11.51
CA ALA A 49 18.05 -5.49 12.70
C ALA A 49 17.17 -5.43 13.96
N LEU A 50 17.45 -6.29 14.94
CA LEU A 50 16.70 -6.35 16.21
C LEU A 50 16.56 -4.99 16.89
N TYR A 51 17.61 -4.17 16.90
CA TYR A 51 17.57 -2.82 17.46
C TYR A 51 16.47 -1.96 16.82
N ASN A 52 16.37 -2.00 15.48
CA ASN A 52 15.36 -1.25 14.74
C ASN A 52 13.95 -1.81 14.94
N ILE A 53 13.81 -3.11 15.22
CA ILE A 53 12.51 -3.70 15.61
C ILE A 53 12.05 -3.08 16.93
N CYS A 54 12.93 -2.98 17.93
CA CYS A 54 12.61 -2.34 19.21
C CYS A 54 12.31 -0.85 19.04
N THR A 55 13.12 -0.12 18.27
CA THR A 55 12.85 1.30 17.96
C THR A 55 11.47 1.48 17.33
N LEU A 56 11.11 0.65 16.35
CA LEU A 56 9.80 0.70 15.71
C LEU A 56 8.67 0.37 16.68
N ALA A 57 8.86 -0.62 17.55
CA ALA A 57 7.88 -0.99 18.59
C ALA A 57 7.59 0.20 19.51
N ASP A 58 8.65 0.84 20.02
CA ASP A 58 8.54 2.02 20.89
C ASP A 58 7.86 3.18 20.17
N THR A 59 8.25 3.44 18.91
CA THR A 59 7.67 4.51 18.08
C THR A 59 6.17 4.27 17.82
N LEU A 60 5.80 3.02 17.53
CA LEU A 60 4.42 2.58 17.31
C LEU A 60 3.67 2.29 18.62
N GLY A 61 4.30 2.52 19.78
CA GLY A 61 3.76 2.28 21.12
C GLY A 61 3.12 0.90 21.29
N VAL A 62 3.77 -0.12 20.76
CA VAL A 62 3.43 -1.53 20.93
C VAL A 62 4.59 -2.26 21.59
N PRO A 63 4.37 -3.35 22.33
CA PRO A 63 5.47 -4.11 22.92
C PRO A 63 6.26 -4.86 21.82
N PRO A 64 7.58 -5.09 21.97
CA PRO A 64 8.39 -5.78 20.96
C PRO A 64 7.87 -7.15 20.48
N PRO A 65 7.23 -7.99 21.31
CA PRO A 65 6.61 -9.23 20.84
C PRO A 65 5.50 -9.01 19.80
N GLU A 66 4.77 -7.88 19.85
CA GLU A 66 3.74 -7.56 18.85
C GLU A 66 4.38 -7.49 17.47
N MET A 67 5.55 -6.85 17.34
CA MET A 67 6.28 -6.75 16.07
C MET A 67 6.63 -8.10 15.46
N LEU A 68 6.71 -9.16 16.27
CA LEU A 68 7.05 -10.51 15.84
C LEU A 68 5.83 -11.43 15.66
N ASP A 69 4.62 -10.97 16.00
CA ASP A 69 3.37 -11.72 15.81
C ASP A 69 2.75 -11.46 14.42
N PHE A 70 3.58 -11.55 13.39
CA PHE A 70 3.18 -11.39 11.99
C PHE A 70 2.57 -12.67 11.38
N SER A 71 2.24 -13.65 12.22
CA SER A 71 1.56 -14.90 11.82
C SER A 71 0.12 -14.66 11.35
N LYS A 72 -0.48 -13.54 11.77
CA LYS A 72 -1.88 -13.15 11.50
C LYS A 72 -2.11 -12.58 10.09
N HIS A 73 -1.05 -12.22 9.37
CA HIS A 73 -1.12 -11.61 8.04
C HIS A 73 -0.65 -12.57 6.93
N THR A 74 -0.83 -13.89 7.13
CA THR A 74 -0.38 -14.91 6.18
C THR A 74 -1.19 -14.93 4.89
N ASP A 75 -2.49 -14.65 4.94
CA ASP A 75 -3.43 -15.08 3.89
C ASP A 75 -4.29 -13.98 3.23
N GLU A 76 -4.03 -12.71 3.51
CA GLU A 76 -4.50 -11.67 2.60
C GLU A 76 -3.56 -11.63 1.40
N THR A 77 -3.98 -12.33 0.34
CA THR A 77 -3.69 -11.94 -1.04
C THR A 77 -4.15 -10.49 -1.24
N ASP A 78 -3.34 -9.54 -0.79
CA ASP A 78 -3.04 -8.40 -1.65
C ASP A 78 -2.31 -9.05 -2.83
N SER A 79 -3.10 -9.48 -3.83
CA SER A 79 -2.61 -9.47 -5.20
C SER A 79 -1.83 -8.18 -5.35
N ASP A 80 -0.64 -8.27 -5.93
CA ASP A 80 0.03 -7.16 -6.61
C ASP A 80 -0.89 -6.63 -7.73
N GLU A 81 -2.12 -6.20 -7.40
CA GLU A 81 -2.83 -5.25 -8.19
C GLU A 81 -2.01 -3.97 -8.05
N PRO A 82 -1.51 -3.40 -9.16
CA PRO A 82 -0.80 -2.14 -9.10
C PRO A 82 -1.71 -1.17 -8.37
N ARG A 83 -1.26 -0.66 -7.21
CA ARG A 83 -1.97 0.37 -6.45
C ARG A 83 -2.45 1.41 -7.46
N SER A 84 -3.74 1.38 -7.76
CA SER A 84 -4.35 2.36 -8.63
C SER A 84 -4.07 3.71 -7.97
N PRO A 85 -3.60 4.73 -8.71
CA PRO A 85 -3.42 6.08 -8.17
C PRO A 85 -4.70 6.66 -7.55
N PHE A 86 -5.84 6.01 -7.79
CA PHE A 86 -7.14 6.32 -7.22
C PHE A 86 -7.52 5.27 -6.19
N ASP A 87 -7.43 5.64 -4.92
CA ASP A 87 -8.17 4.98 -3.85
C ASP A 87 -9.65 5.40 -3.97
N PRO A 88 -10.54 4.49 -4.43
CA PRO A 88 -11.91 4.84 -4.79
C PRO A 88 -12.77 5.24 -3.57
N GLU A 89 -12.38 4.83 -2.37
CA GLU A 89 -13.12 5.17 -1.15
C GLU A 89 -12.81 6.60 -0.64
N SER A 90 -11.65 7.15 -1.00
CA SER A 90 -11.14 8.41 -0.46
C SER A 90 -11.40 9.66 -1.33
N SER A 91 -11.86 9.50 -2.58
CA SER A 91 -12.01 10.61 -3.54
C SER A 91 -13.47 10.92 -3.89
N PRO A 92 -13.97 12.14 -3.57
CA PRO A 92 -15.32 12.58 -3.93
C PRO A 92 -15.62 12.51 -5.44
N ALA A 93 -14.60 12.69 -6.28
CA ALA A 93 -14.73 12.61 -7.73
C ALA A 93 -14.94 11.17 -8.21
N VAL A 94 -14.27 10.19 -7.57
CA VAL A 94 -14.43 8.77 -7.90
C VAL A 94 -15.80 8.26 -7.44
N GLN A 95 -16.25 8.65 -6.25
CA GLN A 95 -17.60 8.33 -5.78
C GLN A 95 -18.68 8.93 -6.67
N ALA A 96 -18.51 10.17 -7.13
CA ALA A 96 -19.42 10.77 -8.10
C ALA A 96 -19.45 9.98 -9.41
N THR A 97 -18.28 9.57 -9.92
CA THR A 97 -18.16 8.76 -11.14
C THR A 97 -18.86 7.40 -10.97
N LEU A 98 -18.65 6.69 -9.86
CA LEU A 98 -19.29 5.41 -9.57
C LEU A 98 -20.82 5.52 -9.52
N ARG A 99 -21.36 6.61 -8.94
CA ARG A 99 -22.80 6.87 -8.94
C ARG A 99 -23.36 7.05 -10.35
N TYR A 100 -22.64 7.76 -11.22
CA TYR A 100 -23.07 7.92 -12.62
C TYR A 100 -22.94 6.61 -13.40
N MET A 101 -21.86 5.85 -13.21
CA MET A 101 -21.68 4.55 -13.87
C MET A 101 -22.76 3.53 -13.50
N ALA A 102 -23.23 3.55 -12.24
CA ALA A 102 -24.31 2.67 -11.79
C ALA A 102 -25.69 2.99 -12.40
N ALA A 103 -25.84 4.15 -13.04
CA ALA A 103 -27.07 4.58 -13.69
C ALA A 103 -27.06 4.39 -15.22
N LEU A 104 -25.96 3.89 -15.79
CA LEU A 104 -25.80 3.70 -17.24
C LEU A 104 -26.35 2.36 -17.71
N ASP A 105 -26.87 2.34 -18.93
CA ASP A 105 -27.23 1.10 -19.63
C ASP A 105 -26.01 0.37 -20.23
N ASP A 106 -26.21 -0.86 -20.69
CA ASP A 106 -25.14 -1.72 -21.21
C ASP A 106 -24.39 -1.08 -22.39
N SER A 107 -25.09 -0.34 -23.25
CA SER A 107 -24.48 0.33 -24.41
C SER A 107 -23.61 1.52 -23.99
N GLU A 108 -24.05 2.26 -22.97
CA GLU A 108 -23.30 3.39 -22.42
C GLU A 108 -22.05 2.92 -21.67
N GLN A 109 -22.15 1.81 -20.92
CA GLN A 109 -21.01 1.19 -20.23
C GLN A 109 -19.92 0.74 -21.22
N ASP A 110 -20.30 0.23 -22.38
CA ASP A 110 -19.35 -0.16 -23.43
C ASP A 110 -18.52 1.01 -23.97
N VAL A 111 -19.15 2.18 -24.15
CA VAL A 111 -18.47 3.41 -24.59
C VAL A 111 -17.47 3.87 -23.53
N VAL A 112 -17.88 3.88 -22.25
CA VAL A 112 -16.98 4.24 -21.15
C VAL A 112 -15.78 3.29 -21.10
N ALA A 113 -16.02 1.98 -21.22
CA ALA A 113 -14.96 0.99 -21.23
C ALA A 113 -13.98 1.20 -22.39
N ALA A 114 -14.47 1.58 -23.58
CA ALA A 114 -13.64 1.92 -24.73
C ALA A 114 -12.75 3.14 -24.46
N VAL A 115 -13.31 4.20 -23.86
CA VAL A 115 -12.57 5.40 -23.48
C VAL A 115 -11.51 5.10 -22.42
N ALA A 116 -11.88 4.34 -21.38
CA ALA A 116 -10.96 3.93 -20.32
C ALA A 116 -9.76 3.14 -20.88
N ARG A 117 -10.00 2.17 -21.78
CA ARG A 117 -8.93 1.42 -22.47
C ARG A 117 -8.04 2.34 -23.32
N ALA A 118 -8.62 3.31 -24.01
CA ALA A 118 -7.85 4.27 -24.82
C ALA A 118 -6.96 5.17 -23.95
N LEU A 119 -7.46 5.64 -22.80
CA LEU A 119 -6.70 6.43 -21.84
C LEU A 119 -5.58 5.61 -21.18
N ALA A 120 -5.84 4.37 -20.78
CA ALA A 120 -4.84 3.47 -20.23
C ALA A 120 -3.69 3.22 -21.23
N LYS A 121 -4.03 2.96 -22.50
CA LYS A 121 -3.05 2.80 -23.59
C LYS A 121 -2.24 4.07 -23.85
N LYS A 122 -2.84 5.26 -23.71
CA LYS A 122 -2.14 6.55 -23.84
C LYS A 122 -1.15 6.76 -22.70
N ASN A 123 -1.54 6.45 -21.46
CA ASN A 123 -0.67 6.58 -20.29
C ASN A 123 0.52 5.61 -20.33
N ALA A 124 0.31 4.37 -20.78
CA ALA A 124 1.40 3.39 -20.95
C ALA A 124 2.45 3.77 -22.01
N ARG A 125 2.16 4.76 -22.87
CA ARG A 125 3.09 5.27 -23.91
C ARG A 125 3.91 6.49 -23.48
N ARG A 126 3.70 7.06 -22.30
CA ARG A 126 4.58 8.12 -21.78
C ARG A 126 5.86 7.45 -21.23
N PRO A 127 7.04 7.61 -21.85
CA PRO A 127 8.28 7.25 -21.17
C PRO A 127 8.38 8.06 -19.88
N ALA A 128 8.95 7.45 -18.83
CA ALA A 128 9.31 8.16 -17.62
C ALA A 128 10.30 9.26 -18.00
N GLU A 129 9.84 10.50 -18.06
CA GLU A 129 10.72 11.66 -18.14
C GLU A 129 11.48 11.72 -16.82
N ASP A 130 12.81 11.70 -16.95
CA ASP A 130 13.83 11.79 -15.89
C ASP A 130 13.47 12.83 -14.81
N ASN A 131 13.55 12.39 -13.55
CA ASN A 131 14.13 13.18 -12.46
C ASN A 131 14.60 12.26 -11.31
#